data_AF-A0A175JX21-F1
#
_entry.id   AF-A0A175JX21-F1
#
_cell.length_a   1.000
_cell.length_b   1.000
_cell.length_c   1.000
_cell.angle_alpha   90.00
_cell.angle_beta   90.00
_cell.angle_gamma   90.00
#
_symmetry.space_group_name_H-M   'P 1'
#
loop_
_entity.id
_entity.type
_entity.pdbx_description
1 polymer ?
#
loop_
_entity_poly.entity_id
_entity_poly.type
_entity_poly.pdbx_seq_one_letter_code
_entity_poly.pdbx_strand_id
1 'polypeptide(L)' 'MSVESEKIILDETQMNNVINLLRSAKGLMEMTSLGNLIKITVLFDEKQYLIQMTENETISVYRLTH' A
#
# COMPACT_ATOMS: atom_id res chain seq x y z
N MET A 1 8.57 -12.70 15.79
CA MET A 1 8.17 -11.36 15.30
C MET A 1 6.75 -11.47 14.79
N SER A 2 5.83 -10.68 15.34
CA SER A 2 4.42 -10.68 14.93
C SER A 2 4.19 -9.47 14.01
N VAL A 3 3.72 -9.70 12.80
CA VAL A 3 3.33 -8.63 11.87
C VAL A 3 1.87 -8.32 12.16
N GLU A 4 1.58 -7.12 12.68
CA GLU A 4 0.22 -6.61 12.73
C GLU A 4 -0.15 -6.15 11.31
N SER A 5 -1.16 -6.81 10.73
CA SER A 5 -1.67 -6.50 9.40
C SER A 5 -3.15 -6.17 9.49
N GLU A 6 -3.53 -5.05 8.89
CA GLU A 6 -4.93 -4.67 8.72
C GLU A 6 -5.34 -4.89 7.25
N LYS A 7 -6.44 -5.61 7.05
CA LYS A 7 -6.98 -5.89 5.71
C LYS A 7 -8.16 -4.96 5.44
N ILE A 8 -8.08 -4.21 4.34
CA ILE A 8 -9.12 -3.29 3.88
C ILE A 8 -9.57 -3.74 2.49
N ILE A 9 -10.89 -3.79 2.25
CA ILE A 9 -11.46 -4.09 0.93
C ILE A 9 -12.03 -2.77 0.39
N LEU A 10 -11.57 -2.37 -0.80
CA LEU A 10 -11.93 -1.11 -1.44
C LEU A 10 -12.51 -1.38 -2.82
N ASP A 11 -13.57 -0.68 -3.20
CA ASP A 11 -14.05 -0.72 -4.58
C ASP A 11 -13.03 -0.10 -5.57
N GLU A 12 -13.21 -0.35 -6.87
CA GLU A 12 -12.34 0.17 -7.93
C GLU A 12 -12.10 1.69 -7.86
N THR A 13 -13.11 2.48 -7.49
CA THR A 13 -13.00 3.95 -7.41
C THR A 13 -12.13 4.37 -6.23
N GLN A 14 -12.39 3.79 -5.05
CA GLN A 14 -11.58 3.99 -3.85
C GLN A 14 -10.13 3.56 -4.07
N MET A 15 -9.93 2.44 -4.77
CA MET A 15 -8.62 1.92 -5.13
C MET A 15 -7.83 2.89 -6.01
N ASN A 16 -8.46 3.41 -7.07
CA ASN A 16 -7.84 4.41 -7.95
C ASN A 16 -7.51 5.72 -7.21
N ASN A 17 -8.36 6.15 -6.29
CA ASN A 17 -8.09 7.33 -5.46
C ASN A 17 -6.87 7.12 -4.55
N VAL A 18 -6.73 5.94 -3.94
CA VAL A 18 -5.56 5.59 -3.12
C VAL A 18 -4.29 5.58 -3.97
N ILE A 19 -4.30 4.99 -5.17
CA ILE A 19 -3.13 5.01 -6.07
C ILE A 19 -2.73 6.43 -6.41
N ASN A 20 -3.69 7.28 -6.78
CA ASN A 20 -3.42 8.67 -7.14
C ASN A 20 -2.88 9.47 -5.96
N LEU A 21 -3.44 9.26 -4.76
CA LEU A 21 -2.96 9.88 -3.53
C LEU A 21 -1.53 9.44 -3.21
N LEU A 22 -1.23 8.14 -3.32
CA LEU A 22 0.10 7.58 -3.08
C LEU A 22 1.14 8.07 -4.10
N ARG A 23 0.75 8.23 -5.38
CA ARG A 23 1.61 8.85 -6.42
C ARG A 23 1.94 10.30 -6.11
N SER A 24 1.03 11.03 -5.47
CA SER A 24 1.23 12.42 -5.06
C SER A 24 1.92 12.56 -3.70
N ALA A 25 2.07 11.46 -2.94
CA ALA A 25 2.57 11.49 -1.59
C ALA A 25 4.07 11.80 -1.56
N LYS A 26 4.44 12.83 -0.80
CA LYS A 26 5.82 13.17 -0.49
C LYS A 26 6.34 12.17 0.54
N GLY A 27 7.02 11.11 0.11
CA GLY A 27 7.43 10.00 0.97
C GLY A 27 7.22 8.60 0.37
N LEU A 28 6.73 8.53 -0.87
CA LEU A 28 6.80 7.30 -1.66
C LEU A 28 8.27 6.89 -1.85
N MET A 29 8.66 5.74 -1.31
CA MET A 29 10.00 5.21 -1.47
C MET A 29 10.10 4.37 -2.75
N GLU A 30 9.11 3.50 -2.97
CA GLU A 30 9.11 2.58 -4.10
C GLU A 30 7.68 2.15 -4.45
N MET A 31 7.39 2.02 -5.75
CA MET A 31 6.17 1.42 -6.26
C MET A 31 6.51 0.42 -7.35
N THR A 32 6.12 -0.84 -7.16
CA THR A 32 6.29 -1.91 -8.14
C THR A 32 4.91 -2.45 -8.54
N SER A 33 4.66 -2.55 -9.84
CA SER A 33 3.48 -3.23 -10.37
C SER A 33 3.92 -4.50 -11.10
N LEU A 34 3.36 -5.64 -10.73
CA LEU A 34 3.68 -6.93 -11.31
C LEU A 34 2.40 -7.73 -11.57
N GLY A 35 1.94 -7.70 -12.83
CA GLY A 35 0.63 -8.22 -13.21
C GLY A 35 -0.47 -7.56 -12.39
N ASN A 36 -1.24 -8.38 -11.67
CA ASN A 36 -2.42 -7.98 -10.94
C ASN A 36 -2.11 -7.51 -9.50
N LEU A 37 -0.84 -7.32 -9.16
CA LEU A 37 -0.36 -6.94 -7.82
C LEU A 37 0.47 -5.66 -7.89
N ILE A 38 0.04 -4.65 -7.15
CA ILE A 38 0.77 -3.40 -6.92
C ILE A 38 1.32 -3.44 -5.49
N LYS A 39 2.61 -3.22 -5.34
CA LYS A 39 3.29 -3.06 -4.05
C LYS A 39 3.84 -1.65 -3.94
N ILE A 40 3.57 -0.99 -2.82
CA ILE A 40 3.97 0.39 -2.57
C ILE A 40 4.60 0.44 -1.19
N THR A 41 5.83 0.95 -1.11
CA THR A 41 6.52 1.20 0.15
C THR A 41 6.50 2.70 0.43
N VAL A 42 5.96 3.08 1.59
CA VAL A 42 5.80 4.47 2.00
C VAL A 42 6.49 4.70 3.33
N LEU A 43 7.23 5.80 3.43
CA LEU A 43 7.74 6.31 4.70
C LEU A 43 6.76 7.34 5.25
N PHE A 44 6.21 7.09 6.44
CA PHE A 44 5.31 8.00 7.12
C PHE A 44 5.68 8.08 8.61
N ASP A 45 6.02 9.28 9.08
CA ASP A 45 6.38 9.54 10.49
C ASP A 45 7.51 8.59 10.99
N GLU A 46 8.59 8.49 10.20
CA GLU A 46 9.74 7.60 10.42
C GLU A 46 9.44 6.09 10.41
N LYS A 47 8.17 5.70 10.22
CA LYS A 47 7.75 4.31 10.09
C LYS A 47 7.61 3.94 8.62
N GLN A 48 8.05 2.74 8.27
CA GLN A 48 7.88 2.20 6.93
C GLN A 48 6.63 1.34 6.87
N TYR A 49 5.83 1.56 5.82
CA TYR A 49 4.63 0.78 5.54
C TYR A 49 4.75 0.15 4.16
N LEU A 50 4.38 -1.12 4.06
CA LEU A 50 4.18 -1.81 2.81
C LEU A 50 2.66 -1.89 2.55
N ILE A 51 2.22 -1.26 1.48
CA ILE A 51 0.87 -1.32 0.98
C ILE A 51 0.88 -2.29 -0.20
N GLN A 52 0.07 -3.33 -0.13
CA GLN A 52 -0.13 -4.29 -1.21
C GLN A 52 -1.55 -4.16 -1.71
N MET A 53 -1.72 -4.10 -3.02
CA MET A 53 -3.01 -3.97 -3.67
C MET A 53 -3.12 -5.02 -4.77
N THR A 54 -4.19 -5.80 -4.75
CA THR A 54 -4.49 -6.74 -5.84
C THR A 54 -5.69 -6.26 -6.63
N GLU A 55 -5.78 -6.61 -7.92
CA GLU A 55 -6.97 -6.36 -8.76
C GLU A 55 -8.28 -6.85 -8.13
N ASN A 56 -8.21 -7.83 -7.21
CA ASN A 56 -9.34 -8.32 -6.44
C ASN A 56 -9.78 -7.35 -5.31
N GLU A 57 -9.63 -6.04 -5.53
CA GLU A 57 -10.17 -4.98 -4.66
C GLU A 57 -9.66 -5.01 -3.21
N THR A 58 -8.56 -5.72 -2.97
CA THR A 58 -8.02 -5.91 -1.62
C THR A 58 -6.76 -5.08 -1.45
N ILE A 59 -6.77 -4.21 -0.43
CA ILE A 59 -5.59 -3.51 0.05
C ILE A 59 -5.17 -4.10 1.39
N SER A 60 -3.91 -4.48 1.49
CA SER A 60 -3.29 -4.93 2.74
C SER A 60 -2.19 -3.95 3.12
N VAL A 61 -2.24 -3.44 4.35
CA VAL A 61 -1.23 -2.53 4.88
C VAL A 61 -0.46 -3.25 5.96
N TYR A 62 0.86 -3.30 5.79
CA TYR A 62 1.79 -3.91 6.72
C TYR A 62 2.72 -2.84 7.26
N ARG A 63 2.85 -2.76 8.59
CA ARG A 63 3.93 -1.99 9.19
C ARG A 63 5.21 -2.80 9.13
N LEU A 64 6.23 -2.28 8.47
CA LEU A 64 7.55 -2.87 8.47
C LEU A 64 8.22 -2.53 9.81
N THR A 65 8.58 -3.57 10.56
CA THR A 65 9.39 -3.46 11.77
C THR A 65 10.79 -3.97 11.44
N HIS A 66 11.80 -3.16 11.71
CA HIS A 66 13.19 -3.61 11.77
C HIS A 66 13.52 -4.00 13.21
#